data_AF-A0A7X7RVQ9-F1
#
_entry.id   AF-A0A7X7RVQ9-F1
#
_cell.length_a   1.000
_cell.length_b   1.000
_cell.length_c   1.000
_cell.angle_alpha   90.00
_cell.angle_beta   90.00
_cell.angle_gamma   90.00
#
_symmetry.space_group_name_H-M   'P 1'
#
loop_
_entity.id
_entity.type
_entity.pdbx_description
1 polymer ?
#
loop_
_entity_poly.entity_id
_entity_poly.type
_entity_poly.pdbx_seq_one_letter_code
_entity_poly.pdbx_strand_id
1 'polypeptide(L)' 'MKDDLPTPEELGEQIKAGKITEAEAIEIMSERARRQAFANLFGPQQPQPKPESPGLQKKQVAILVLIIIALIIVASFML' A
#
# COMPACT_ATOMS: atom_id res chain seq x y z
N MET A 1 27.82 5.97 11.52
CA MET A 1 28.36 4.61 11.41
C MET A 1 27.48 3.87 10.40
N LYS A 2 28.05 2.97 9.59
CA LYS A 2 27.32 2.29 8.51
C LYS A 2 26.38 1.25 9.14
N ASP A 3 25.17 1.69 9.49
CA ASP A 3 24.11 0.81 9.98
C ASP A 3 23.14 0.46 8.84
N ASP A 4 23.69 -0.04 7.74
CA ASP A 4 22.90 -0.59 6.63
C ASP A 4 22.35 -1.94 7.08
N LEU A 5 21.13 -1.92 7.62
CA LEU A 5 20.36 -3.14 7.88
C LEU A 5 20.31 -3.96 6.57
N PRO A 6 20.41 -5.30 6.63
CA PRO A 6 20.47 -6.16 5.44
C PRO A 6 19.20 -6.05 4.59
N THR A 7 19.33 -5.97 3.27
CA THR A 7 18.22 -5.76 2.33
C THR A 7 17.17 -6.88 2.43
N PRO A 8 15.93 -6.66 1.97
CA PRO A 8 14.92 -7.73 1.97
C PRO A 8 15.39 -8.98 1.24
N GLU A 9 16.17 -8.81 0.16
CA GLU A 9 16.76 -9.90 -0.61
C GLU A 9 17.80 -10.66 0.22
N GLU A 10 18.71 -9.94 0.89
CA GLU A 10 19.72 -10.53 1.76
C GLU A 10 19.10 -11.25 2.97
N LEU A 11 18.04 -10.70 3.55
CA LEU A 11 17.27 -11.34 4.61
C LEU A 11 16.61 -12.63 4.11
N GLY A 12 16.05 -12.62 2.89
CA GLY A 12 15.49 -13.81 2.26
C GLY A 12 16.54 -14.91 2.04
N GLU A 13 17.75 -14.56 1.65
CA GLU A 13 18.86 -15.51 1.56
C GLU A 13 19.31 -16.03 2.94
N GLN A 14 19.35 -15.17 3.95
CA GLN A 14 19.70 -15.56 5.32
C GLN A 14 18.67 -16.51 5.95
N ILE A 15 17.38 -16.30 5.70
CA ILE A 15 16.31 -17.23 6.13
C ILE A 15 16.49 -18.58 5.42
N LYS A 16 16.69 -18.58 4.10
CA LYS A 16 16.92 -19.82 3.32
C LYS A 16 18.16 -20.58 3.78
N ALA A 17 19.21 -19.85 4.17
CA ALA A 17 20.44 -20.40 4.71
C ALA A 17 20.31 -20.85 6.18
N GLY A 18 19.16 -20.62 6.83
CA GLY A 18 18.93 -20.93 8.25
C GLY A 18 19.78 -20.10 9.20
N LYS A 19 20.31 -18.96 8.75
CA LYS A 19 21.15 -18.05 9.56
C LYS A 19 20.32 -17.20 10.51
N ILE A 20 19.09 -16.88 10.11
CA ILE A 20 18.12 -16.12 10.90
C ILE A 20 16.75 -16.76 10.73
N THR A 21 15.90 -16.56 11.71
CA THR A 21 14.48 -16.93 11.66
C THR A 21 13.64 -15.87 10.94
N GLU A 22 12.44 -16.25 10.53
CA GLU A 22 11.47 -15.28 9.97
C GLU A 22 11.15 -14.17 10.98
N ALA A 23 11.08 -14.49 12.27
CA ALA A 23 10.82 -13.52 13.33
C ALA A 23 11.92 -12.45 13.41
N GLU A 24 13.19 -12.87 13.36
CA GLU A 24 14.34 -11.96 13.36
C GLU A 24 14.36 -11.09 12.09
N ALA A 25 14.02 -11.65 10.94
CA ALA A 25 13.92 -10.88 9.70
C ALA A 25 12.82 -9.81 9.76
N ILE A 26 11.67 -10.10 10.38
CA ILE A 26 10.59 -9.14 10.60
C ILE A 26 11.05 -8.01 11.52
N GLU A 27 11.80 -8.32 12.57
CA GLU A 27 12.33 -7.31 13.49
C GLU A 27 13.29 -6.35 12.78
N ILE A 28 14.21 -6.88 11.98
CA ILE A 28 15.16 -6.09 11.17
C ILE A 28 14.41 -5.20 10.18
N MET A 29 13.39 -5.73 9.51
CA MET A 29 12.55 -4.96 8.57
C MET A 29 11.73 -3.87 9.28
N SER A 30 11.20 -4.17 10.47
CA SER A 30 10.48 -3.23 11.31
C SER A 30 11.39 -2.08 11.74
N GLU A 31 12.63 -2.37 12.11
CA GLU A 31 13.59 -1.34 12.48
C GLU A 31 13.98 -0.46 11.30
N ARG A 32 14.15 -1.03 10.10
CA ARG A 32 14.33 -0.26 8.87
C ARG A 32 13.16 0.67 8.61
N ALA A 33 11.93 0.15 8.67
CA ALA A 33 10.72 0.93 8.44
C ALA A 33 10.60 2.07 9.45
N ARG A 34 10.91 1.80 10.73
CA ARG A 34 10.98 2.82 11.77
C ARG A 34 11.99 3.89 11.41
N ARG A 35 13.22 3.54 11.06
CA ARG A 35 14.25 4.52 10.65
C ARG A 35 13.81 5.37 9.45
N GLN A 36 13.16 4.76 8.46
CA GLN A 36 12.61 5.48 7.31
C GLN A 36 11.47 6.42 7.71
N ALA A 37 10.57 5.99 8.60
CA ALA A 37 9.50 6.84 9.13
C ALA A 37 10.07 8.03 9.91
N PHE A 38 11.07 7.80 10.76
CA PHE A 38 11.77 8.88 11.47
C PHE A 38 12.49 9.83 10.52
N ALA A 39 13.17 9.31 9.48
CA ALA A 39 13.80 10.14 8.47
C ALA A 39 12.78 10.98 7.68
N ASN A 40 11.59 10.43 7.41
CA ASN A 40 10.52 11.17 6.74
C ASN A 40 9.87 12.24 7.66
N LEU A 41 9.81 11.98 8.97
CA LEU A 41 9.22 12.90 9.95
C LEU A 41 10.18 14.01 10.40
N PHE A 42 11.46 13.71 10.53
CA PHE A 42 12.46 14.60 11.14
C PHE A 42 13.64 14.95 10.23
N GLY A 43 13.76 14.31 9.06
CA GLY A 43 14.75 14.66 8.05
C GLY A 43 14.35 15.89 7.22
N PRO A 44 15.26 16.42 6.39
CA PRO A 44 14.92 17.46 5.43
C PRO A 44 13.77 16.96 4.55
N GLN A 45 12.66 17.71 4.47
CA GLN A 45 11.45 17.30 3.76
C GLN A 45 11.80 16.86 2.33
N GLN A 46 11.85 15.54 2.11
CA GLN A 46 11.86 15.01 0.76
C GLN A 46 10.45 15.22 0.20
N PRO A 47 10.32 15.66 -1.07
CA PRO A 47 9.01 15.87 -1.67
C PRO A 47 8.23 14.54 -1.63
N GLN A 48 7.16 14.49 -0.83
CA GLN A 48 6.33 13.31 -0.74
C GLN A 48 5.65 13.06 -2.11
N PRO A 49 5.58 11.80 -2.57
CA PRO A 49 4.80 11.47 -3.75
C PRO A 49 3.34 11.86 -3.48
N LYS A 50 2.83 12.78 -4.28
CA LYS A 50 1.47 13.29 -4.15
C LYS A 50 0.52 12.10 -4.31
N PRO A 51 -0.36 11.82 -3.33
CA PRO A 51 -1.32 10.73 -3.48
C PRO A 51 -2.19 11.02 -4.69
N GLU A 52 -2.12 10.16 -5.71
CA GLU A 52 -3.08 10.17 -6.81
C GLU A 52 -4.46 9.91 -6.19
N SER A 53 -5.22 10.98 -6.03
CA SER A 53 -6.60 10.87 -5.61
C SER A 53 -7.32 10.05 -6.68
N PRO A 54 -8.05 8.97 -6.34
CA PRO A 54 -8.84 8.25 -7.32
C PRO A 54 -9.96 9.18 -7.77
N GLY A 55 -9.69 9.96 -8.81
CA GLY A 55 -10.68 10.80 -9.47
C GLY A 55 -11.75 9.86 -10.00
N LEU A 56 -12.91 9.83 -9.33
CA LEU A 56 -14.06 9.06 -9.75
C LEU A 56 -14.36 9.44 -11.20
N GLN A 57 -13.98 8.57 -12.14
CA GLN A 57 -14.06 8.89 -13.56
C GLN A 57 -15.54 9.07 -13.91
N LYS A 58 -15.91 10.19 -14.53
CA LYS A 58 -17.30 10.55 -14.88
C LYS A 58 -18.09 9.41 -15.55
N LYS A 59 -17.39 8.52 -16.27
CA LYS A 59 -17.94 7.30 -16.88
C LYS A 59 -18.51 6.31 -15.86
N GLN A 60 -17.84 6.09 -14.73
CA GLN A 60 -18.31 5.19 -13.67
C GLN A 60 -19.59 5.70 -13.01
N VAL A 61 -19.70 7.01 -12.79
CA VAL A 61 -20.92 7.64 -12.26
C VAL A 61 -22.08 7.48 -13.24
N ALA A 62 -21.85 7.72 -14.54
CA ALA A 62 -22.88 7.57 -15.57
C ALA A 62 -23.39 6.12 -15.67
N ILE A 63 -22.49 5.13 -15.59
CA ILE A 63 -22.84 3.71 -15.59
C ILE A 63 -23.68 3.35 -14.35
N LEU A 64 -23.27 3.82 -13.17
CA LEU A 64 -24.00 3.57 -11.91
C LEU A 64 -25.44 4.12 -11.99
N VAL A 65 -25.60 5.34 -12.50
CA VAL A 65 -26.92 5.98 -12.66
C VAL A 65 -27.79 5.19 -13.66
N LEU A 66 -27.22 4.74 -14.77
CA LEU A 66 -27.94 3.92 -15.76
C LEU A 66 -28.45 2.62 -15.15
N ILE A 67 -27.63 1.96 -14.33
CA ILE A 67 -28.02 0.71 -13.64
C ILE A 67 -29.19 0.97 -12.67
N ILE A 68 -29.13 2.05 -11.89
CA ILE A 68 -30.20 2.42 -10.95
C ILE A 68 -31.50 2.67 -11.70
N ILE A 69 -31.46 3.42 -12.82
CA ILE A 69 -32.65 3.70 -13.63
C ILE A 69 -33.22 2.39 -14.20
N ALA A 70 -32.38 1.50 -14.72
CA ALA A 70 -32.82 0.21 -15.25
C ALA A 70 -33.51 -0.65 -14.16
N LEU A 71 -32.97 -0.68 -12.94
CA LEU A 71 -33.57 -1.40 -11.82
C LEU A 71 -34.96 -0.86 -11.45
N ILE A 72 -35.14 0.46 -11.46
CA ILE A 72 -36.44 1.09 -11.18
C ILE A 72 -37.46 0.70 -12.24
N ILE A 73 -37.08 0.75 -13.54
CA ILE A 73 -37.98 0.39 -14.64
C ILE A 73 -38.41 -1.07 -14.54
N VAL A 74 -37.47 -1.99 -14.25
CA VAL A 74 -37.77 -3.42 -14.09
C VAL A 74 -38.71 -3.64 -12.90
N ALA A 75 -38.46 -2.97 -11.77
CA ALA A 75 -39.33 -3.06 -10.59
C ALA A 75 -40.75 -2.56 -10.86
N SER A 76 -40.91 -1.49 -11.65
CA SER A 76 -42.23 -0.96 -12.04
C SER A 76 -43.02 -1.88 -12.98
N PHE A 77 -42.36 -2.76 -13.73
CA PHE A 77 -43.03 -3.76 -14.58
C PHE A 77 -43.44 -5.04 -13.85
N MET A 78 -42.88 -5.27 -12.66
CA MET A 78 -43.16 -6.43 -11.80
C MET A 78 -44.25 -6.17 -10.75
N LEU A 79 -44.77 -4.94 -10.68
CA LEU A 79 -45.87 -4.50 -9.81
C LEU A 79 -47.17 -4.38 -10.61
#